data_AF-A0A1Y5NU94-F1
#
_entry.id   AF-A0A1Y5NU94-F1
#
_cell.length_a   1.000
_cell.length_b   1.000
_cell.length_c   1.000
_cell.angle_alpha   90.00
_cell.angle_beta   90.00
_cell.angle_gamma   90.00
#
_symmetry.space_group_name_H-M   'P 1'
#
loop_
_entity.id
_entity.type
_entity.pdbx_description
1 polymer ?
#
loop_
_entity_poly.entity_id
_entity_poly.type
_entity_poly.pdbx_seq_one_letter_code
_entity_poly.pdbx_strand_id
1 'polypeptide(L)'
;MLKGFKDFILRGNVIDLAVAVVIGGAFTAVVNAIVASVVTPIVALFYQPDANGNIGPTFTGIYGQEVVFPLGDLITALITFLAVALVVYFVFVVPMNRFKERQAAKAGVVEDAEPLPTEAELLIQIRDLLEKNGTPGSTPGATPPSATRLP
;
A
#
# COMPACT_ATOMS: atom_id res chain seq x y z
N MET A 1 -25.56 16.29 15.44
CA MET A 1 -24.17 16.24 14.94
C MET A 1 -23.46 14.93 15.30
N LEU A 2 -23.47 14.48 16.57
CA LEU A 2 -22.89 13.18 16.97
C LEU A 2 -23.39 11.97 16.17
N LYS A 3 -24.69 11.92 15.83
CA LYS A 3 -25.28 10.82 15.04
C LYS A 3 -24.73 10.77 13.61
N GLY A 4 -24.64 11.94 12.94
CA GLY A 4 -24.06 12.05 11.60
C GLY A 4 -22.55 11.82 11.56
N PHE A 5 -21.83 12.13 12.63
CA PHE A 5 -20.40 11.80 12.76
C PHE A 5 -20.18 10.29 12.94
N LYS A 6 -21.02 9.63 13.75
CA LYS A 6 -21.02 8.17 13.88
C LYS A 6 -21.31 7.49 12.54
N ASP A 7 -22.32 7.96 11.80
CA ASP A 7 -22.67 7.42 10.47
C ASP A 7 -21.58 7.69 9.40
N PHE A 8 -20.75 8.72 9.59
CA PHE A 8 -19.59 9.00 8.74
C PHE A 8 -18.42 8.05 9.02
N ILE A 9 -18.10 7.82 10.30
CA ILE A 9 -17.05 6.88 10.72
C ILE A 9 -17.44 5.44 10.36
N LEU A 10 -18.70 5.05 10.56
CA LEU A 10 -19.20 3.70 10.24
C LEU A 10 -19.16 3.36 8.75
N ARG A 11 -18.81 4.30 7.87
CA ARG A 11 -18.64 4.07 6.42
C ARG A 11 -17.41 3.20 6.07
N GLY A 12 -16.70 2.67 7.07
CA GLY A 12 -15.63 1.65 6.96
C GLY A 12 -14.32 2.20 6.41
N ASN A 13 -14.35 2.74 5.19
CA ASN A 13 -13.20 3.29 4.49
C ASN A 13 -12.45 4.40 5.27
N VAL A 14 -13.16 5.16 6.11
CA VAL A 14 -12.56 6.23 6.92
C VAL A 14 -11.80 5.68 8.13
N ILE A 15 -12.30 4.60 8.73
CA ILE A 15 -11.65 3.96 9.89
C ILE A 15 -10.34 3.33 9.46
N ASP A 16 -10.35 2.58 8.36
CA ASP A 16 -9.15 1.89 7.87
C ASP A 16 -8.06 2.89 7.48
N LEU A 17 -8.43 3.98 6.82
CA LEU A 17 -7.51 5.07 6.48
C LEU A 17 -6.97 5.75 7.76
N ALA A 18 -7.85 6.05 8.73
CA ALA A 18 -7.43 6.67 9.99
C ALA A 18 -6.45 5.78 10.78
N VAL A 19 -6.73 4.49 10.85
CA VAL A 19 -5.86 3.50 11.51
C VAL A 19 -4.50 3.42 10.78
N ALA A 20 -4.50 3.39 9.45
CA ALA A 20 -3.27 3.36 8.66
C ALA A 20 -2.36 4.57 8.94
N VAL A 21 -2.94 5.79 9.01
CA VAL A 21 -2.17 7.01 9.28
C VAL A 21 -1.61 7.02 10.71
N VAL A 22 -2.41 6.63 11.70
CA VAL A 22 -1.99 6.61 13.11
C VAL A 22 -0.87 5.59 13.33
N ILE A 23 -1.02 4.37 12.79
CA ILE A 23 0.01 3.33 12.92
C ILE A 23 1.28 3.71 12.15
N GLY A 24 1.14 4.27 10.94
CA GLY A 24 2.27 4.74 10.14
C GLY A 24 3.09 5.82 10.86
N GLY A 25 2.40 6.79 11.49
CA GLY A 25 3.04 7.83 12.29
C GLY A 25 3.75 7.27 13.54
N ALA A 26 3.08 6.40 14.30
CA ALA A 26 3.66 5.78 15.49
C ALA A 26 4.90 4.94 15.16
N PHE A 27 4.85 4.17 14.08
CA PHE A 27 5.99 3.34 13.65
C PHE A 27 7.18 4.20 13.21
N THR A 28 6.93 5.25 12.43
CA THR A 28 7.98 6.20 12.02
C THR A 28 8.65 6.84 13.23
N ALA A 29 7.89 7.19 14.27
CA ALA A 29 8.43 7.74 15.50
C ALA A 29 9.38 6.75 16.21
N VAL A 30 9.06 5.45 16.25
CA VAL A 30 9.94 4.43 16.84
C VAL A 30 11.25 4.31 16.06
N VAL A 31 11.19 4.26 14.72
CA VAL A 31 12.40 4.20 13.90
C VAL A 31 13.25 5.44 14.09
N ASN A 32 12.64 6.63 14.07
CA ASN A 32 13.33 7.90 14.30
C ASN A 32 14.01 7.93 15.68
N ALA A 33 13.35 7.42 16.72
CA ALA A 33 13.94 7.35 18.06
C ALA A 33 15.19 6.45 18.10
N ILE A 34 15.18 5.32 17.38
CA ILE A 34 16.33 4.42 17.27
C ILE A 34 17.47 5.12 16.52
N VAL A 35 17.16 5.76 15.40
CA VAL A 35 18.17 6.47 14.59
C VAL A 35 18.78 7.62 15.41
N ALA A 36 17.95 8.43 16.06
CA ALA A 36 18.40 9.52 16.93
C ALA A 36 19.27 9.03 18.10
N SER A 37 18.97 7.85 18.66
CA SER A 37 19.68 7.33 19.84
C SER A 37 20.95 6.56 19.49
N VAL A 38 21.06 6.00 18.29
CA VAL A 38 22.17 5.10 17.89
C VAL A 38 22.99 5.69 16.75
N VAL A 39 22.32 6.12 15.68
CA VAL A 39 23.00 6.60 14.46
C VAL A 39 23.54 8.01 14.65
N THR A 40 22.72 8.94 15.18
CA THR A 40 23.15 10.34 15.36
C THR A 40 24.41 10.46 16.23
N PRO A 41 24.55 9.74 17.37
CA PRO A 41 25.80 9.74 18.13
C PRO A 41 26.99 9.17 17.35
N ILE A 42 26.79 8.10 16.58
CA ILE A 42 27.86 7.52 15.76
C ILE A 42 28.32 8.52 14.69
N VAL A 43 27.39 9.19 14.01
CA VAL A 43 27.71 10.22 13.01
C VAL A 43 28.43 11.40 13.68
N ALA A 44 28.00 11.81 14.86
CA ALA A 44 28.64 12.86 15.66
C ALA A 44 30.04 12.49 16.18
N LEU A 45 30.42 11.21 16.20
CA LEU A 45 31.82 10.82 16.46
C LEU A 45 32.73 11.07 15.26
N PHE A 46 32.20 10.99 14.04
CA PHE A 46 32.97 11.25 12.81
C PHE A 46 32.95 12.73 12.39
N TYR A 47 32.00 13.52 12.90
CA TYR A 47 31.85 14.94 12.63
C TYR A 47 31.83 15.72 13.95
N GLN A 48 32.78 16.64 14.17
CA GLN A 48 32.78 17.49 15.37
C GLN A 48 31.56 18.43 15.37
N PRO A 49 30.66 18.33 16.37
CA PRO A 49 29.64 19.35 16.58
C PRO A 49 30.27 20.64 17.11
N ASP A 50 29.72 21.79 16.71
CA ASP A 50 30.05 23.09 17.29
C ASP A 50 29.61 23.17 18.76
N ALA A 51 29.93 24.28 19.44
CA ALA A 51 29.57 24.49 20.85
C ALA A 51 28.05 24.45 21.14
N ASN A 52 27.21 24.49 20.10
CA ASN A 52 25.75 24.43 20.15
C ASN A 52 25.18 23.07 19.69
N GLY A 53 26.04 22.08 19.39
CA GLY A 53 25.61 20.76 18.93
C GLY A 53 25.36 20.66 17.42
N ASN A 54 25.64 21.73 16.64
CA ASN A 54 25.39 21.74 15.20
C ASN A 54 26.62 21.26 14.44
N ILE A 55 26.38 20.39 13.46
CA ILE A 55 27.43 19.83 12.62
C ILE A 55 27.39 20.55 11.26
N GLY A 56 28.34 21.45 11.02
CA GLY A 56 28.47 22.09 9.70
C GLY A 56 29.34 23.35 9.65
N PRO A 57 29.71 23.81 8.44
CA PRO A 57 30.50 25.01 8.25
C PRO A 57 29.65 26.26 8.57
N THR A 58 30.20 27.12 9.44
CA THR A 58 29.66 28.44 9.74
C THR A 58 30.20 29.44 8.72
N PHE A 59 29.30 30.23 8.11
CA PHE A 59 29.68 31.33 7.24
C PHE A 59 29.11 32.64 7.78
N THR A 60 29.89 33.72 7.74
CA THR A 60 29.38 35.06 8.04
C THR A 60 28.48 35.52 6.90
N GLY A 61 27.19 35.69 7.20
CA GLY A 61 26.21 36.22 6.29
C GLY A 61 26.47 37.69 5.95
N ILE A 62 25.84 38.15 4.88
CA ILE A 62 26.00 39.50 4.31
C ILE A 62 25.66 40.63 5.32
N TYR A 63 24.89 40.31 6.37
CA TYR A 63 24.48 41.21 7.45
C TYR A 63 25.26 41.00 8.77
N GLY A 64 26.39 40.29 8.74
CA GLY A 64 27.22 40.05 9.93
C GLY A 64 26.69 39.00 10.91
N GLN A 65 25.65 38.25 10.53
CA GLN A 65 25.12 37.13 11.31
C GLN A 65 25.87 35.84 10.91
N GLU A 66 26.26 35.01 11.87
CA GLU A 66 26.75 33.66 11.57
C GLU A 66 25.59 32.79 11.07
N VAL A 67 25.72 32.27 9.85
CA VAL A 67 24.80 31.30 9.26
C VAL A 67 25.47 29.93 9.35
N VAL A 68 24.90 29.06 10.18
CA VAL A 68 25.29 27.66 10.30
C VAL A 68 24.59 26.86 9.19
N PHE A 69 25.34 26.09 8.40
CA PHE A 69 24.76 25.12 7.47
C PHE A 69 24.77 23.72 8.13
N PRO A 70 23.65 23.23 8.68
CA PRO A 70 23.62 21.97 9.42
C PRO A 70 23.67 20.75 8.47
N LEU A 71 24.83 20.49 7.88
CA LEU A 71 25.06 19.32 7.02
C LEU A 71 24.87 17.99 7.78
N GLY A 72 25.12 17.97 9.09
CA GLY A 72 24.87 16.78 9.91
C GLY A 72 23.39 16.43 10.04
N ASP A 73 22.50 17.42 10.09
CA ASP A 73 21.05 17.17 10.13
C ASP A 73 20.56 16.58 8.80
N LEU A 74 21.11 17.07 7.68
CA LEU A 74 20.81 16.53 6.35
C LEU A 74 21.26 15.06 6.22
N ILE A 75 22.48 14.74 6.66
CA ILE A 75 23.00 13.37 6.65
C ILE A 75 22.17 12.47 7.56
N THR A 76 21.84 12.95 8.76
CA THR A 76 20.99 12.23 9.73
C THR A 76 19.61 11.96 9.15
N ALA A 77 18.98 12.96 8.53
CA ALA A 77 17.69 12.80 7.85
C ALA A 77 17.76 11.77 6.72
N LEU A 78 18.82 11.78 5.92
CA LEU A 78 19.02 10.81 4.84
C LEU A 78 19.16 9.38 5.37
N ILE A 79 19.96 9.18 6.43
CA ILE A 79 20.12 7.87 7.06
C ILE A 79 18.80 7.42 7.70
N THR A 80 18.07 8.34 8.34
CA THR A 80 16.76 8.05 8.94
C THR A 80 15.77 7.57 7.87
N PHE A 81 15.70 8.26 6.74
CA PHE A 81 14.86 7.87 5.61
C PHE A 81 15.22 6.47 5.08
N LEU A 82 16.51 6.20 4.87
CA LEU A 82 17.01 4.88 4.44
C LEU A 82 16.70 3.79 5.46
N ALA A 83 16.85 4.07 6.76
CA ALA A 83 16.53 3.14 7.83
C ALA A 83 15.04 2.79 7.86
N VAL A 84 14.15 3.79 7.81
CA VAL A 84 12.69 3.58 7.72
C VAL A 84 12.35 2.74 6.49
N ALA A 85 12.89 3.10 5.32
CA ALA A 85 12.64 2.37 4.08
C ALA A 85 13.09 0.91 4.16
N LEU A 86 14.28 0.63 4.72
CA LEU A 86 14.79 -0.72 4.90
C LEU A 86 13.92 -1.54 5.85
N VAL A 87 13.53 -0.98 7.00
CA VAL A 87 12.68 -1.70 7.95
C VAL A 87 11.31 -1.98 7.35
N VAL A 88 10.68 -1.00 6.69
CA VAL A 88 9.39 -1.19 6.02
C VAL A 88 9.49 -2.27 4.94
N TYR A 89 10.56 -2.25 4.13
CA TYR A 89 10.81 -3.25 3.11
C TYR A 89 10.97 -4.65 3.73
N PHE A 90 11.80 -4.80 4.75
CA PHE A 90 12.11 -6.11 5.32
C PHE A 90 10.96 -6.69 6.18
N VAL A 91 10.22 -5.85 6.90
CA VAL A 91 9.16 -6.26 7.82
C VAL A 91 7.81 -6.42 7.13
N PHE A 92 7.51 -5.63 6.09
CA PHE A 92 6.22 -5.70 5.39
C PHE A 92 6.35 -6.25 3.98
N VAL A 93 7.24 -5.70 3.15
CA VAL A 93 7.33 -6.05 1.73
C VAL A 93 7.85 -7.48 1.52
N VAL A 94 8.95 -7.85 2.17
CA VAL A 94 9.55 -9.20 2.05
C VAL A 94 8.58 -10.31 2.49
N PRO A 95 7.96 -10.28 3.68
CA PRO A 95 7.02 -11.33 4.07
C PRO A 95 5.77 -11.29 3.20
N MET A 96 5.26 -10.12 2.82
CA MET A 96 4.10 -10.05 1.92
C MET A 96 4.41 -10.68 0.56
N ASN A 97 5.57 -10.40 -0.02
CA ASN A 97 6.03 -11.04 -1.26
C ASN A 97 6.21 -12.54 -1.07
N ARG A 98 6.82 -13.00 0.04
CA ARG A 98 6.97 -14.43 0.34
C ARG A 98 5.63 -15.15 0.54
N PHE A 99 4.65 -14.51 1.17
CA PHE A 99 3.31 -15.07 1.33
C PHE A 99 2.57 -15.14 0.00
N LYS A 100 2.72 -14.12 -0.86
CA LYS A 100 2.19 -14.13 -2.23
C LYS A 100 2.83 -15.24 -3.06
N GLU A 101 4.15 -15.37 -3.04
CA GLU A 101 4.90 -16.45 -3.71
C GLU A 101 4.46 -17.83 -3.22
N ARG A 102 4.26 -18.01 -1.91
CA ARG A 102 3.79 -19.29 -1.34
C ARG A 102 2.34 -19.60 -1.68
N GLN A 103 1.49 -18.59 -1.80
CA GLN A 103 0.11 -18.77 -2.26
C GLN A 103 0.06 -19.10 -3.75
N ALA A 104 0.87 -18.43 -4.57
CA ALA A 104 1.05 -18.76 -5.99
C ALA A 104 1.59 -20.19 -6.18
N ALA A 105 2.60 -20.58 -5.41
CA ALA A 105 3.17 -21.94 -5.45
C ALA A 105 2.18 -23.03 -4.99
N LYS A 106 1.30 -22.73 -4.03
CA LYS A 106 0.22 -23.66 -3.60
C LYS A 106 -0.93 -23.74 -4.61
N ALA A 107 -1.12 -22.72 -5.44
CA ALA A 107 -2.13 -22.71 -6.50
C ALA A 107 -1.65 -23.42 -7.78
N GLY A 108 -0.40 -23.88 -7.86
CA GLY A 108 0.12 -24.65 -9.00
C GLY A 108 0.26 -23.87 -10.32
N VAL A 109 0.13 -22.54 -10.28
CA VAL A 109 0.32 -21.67 -11.44
C VAL A 109 1.75 -21.14 -11.39
N VAL A 110 2.65 -21.85 -12.07
CA VAL A 110 3.94 -21.31 -12.48
C VAL A 110 3.68 -20.43 -13.71
N GLU A 111 4.24 -19.23 -13.72
CA GLU A 111 4.18 -18.26 -14.81
C GLU A 111 2.78 -17.82 -15.26
N ASP A 112 2.11 -17.06 -14.41
CA ASP A 112 1.74 -15.69 -14.75
C ASP A 112 1.08 -15.10 -13.51
N ALA A 113 1.48 -13.89 -13.14
CA ALA A 113 0.70 -13.11 -12.21
C ALA A 113 -0.56 -12.63 -12.94
N GLU A 114 -1.44 -13.55 -13.33
CA GLU A 114 -2.79 -13.15 -13.69
C GLU A 114 -3.42 -12.68 -12.38
N PRO A 115 -3.78 -11.39 -12.27
CA PRO A 115 -4.61 -10.96 -11.15
C PRO A 115 -5.83 -11.88 -11.14
N LEU A 116 -6.25 -12.30 -9.94
CA LEU A 116 -7.56 -12.93 -9.76
C LEU A 116 -8.54 -12.19 -10.67
N PRO A 117 -9.27 -12.89 -11.56
CA PRO A 117 -10.04 -12.22 -12.59
C PRO A 117 -10.86 -11.15 -11.91
N THR A 118 -10.54 -9.91 -12.24
CA THR A 118 -11.21 -8.75 -11.67
C THR A 118 -12.70 -8.93 -11.88
N GLU A 119 -13.53 -8.35 -11.02
CA GLU A 119 -14.98 -8.48 -11.17
C GLU A 119 -15.42 -8.14 -12.62
N ALA A 120 -14.70 -7.23 -13.29
CA ALA A 120 -14.85 -6.93 -14.71
C ALA A 120 -14.60 -8.14 -15.64
N GLU A 121 -13.54 -8.91 -15.45
CA GLU A 121 -13.22 -10.09 -16.25
C GLU A 121 -14.20 -11.23 -16.01
N LEU A 122 -14.66 -11.42 -14.76
CA LEU A 122 -15.72 -12.37 -14.45
C LEU A 122 -17.04 -11.97 -15.12
N LEU A 123 -17.38 -10.68 -15.14
CA LEU A 123 -18.58 -10.18 -15.81
C LEU A 123 -18.49 -10.34 -17.34
N ILE A 124 -17.31 -10.17 -17.93
CA ILE A 124 -17.07 -10.45 -19.36
C ILE A 124 -17.27 -11.95 -19.64
N GLN A 125 -16.68 -12.83 -18.82
CA GLN A 125 -16.87 -14.28 -18.96
C GLN A 125 -18.34 -14.68 -18.81
N ILE A 126 -19.09 -14.07 -17.87
CA ILE A 126 -20.52 -14.30 -17.70
C ILE A 126 -21.31 -13.82 -18.93
N ARG A 127 -21.00 -12.64 -19.48
CA ARG A 127 -21.63 -12.15 -20.72
C ARG A 127 -21.40 -13.13 -21.86
N ASP A 128 -20.16 -13.56 -22.06
CA ASP A 128 -19.79 -14.43 -23.18
C ASP A 128 -20.43 -15.82 -23.04
N LEU A 129 -20.54 -16.34 -21.80
CA LEU A 129 -21.29 -17.56 -21.51
C LEU A 129 -22.80 -17.39 -21.73
N LEU A 130 -23.36 -16.21 -21.41
CA LEU A 130 -24.77 -15.91 -21.61
C LEU A 130 -25.11 -15.71 -23.09
N GLU A 131 -24.25 -15.08 -23.88
CA GLU A 131 -24.40 -14.97 -25.34
C GLU A 131 -24.31 -16.35 -26.01
N LYS A 132 -23.40 -17.20 -25.53
CA LYS A 132 -23.26 -18.59 -26.00
C LYS A 132 -24.47 -19.46 -25.65
N ASN A 133 -25.14 -19.20 -24.52
CA ASN A 133 -26.40 -19.85 -24.15
C ASN A 133 -27.66 -19.16 -24.71
N GLY A 134 -27.54 -17.90 -25.16
CA GLY A 134 -28.63 -17.05 -25.64
C GLY A 134 -28.93 -17.23 -27.14
N THR A 135 -28.33 -18.23 -27.81
CA THR A 135 -28.68 -18.54 -29.19
C THR A 135 -30.14 -19.03 -29.25
N PRO A 136 -31.04 -18.39 -30.04
CA PRO A 136 -32.47 -18.69 -30.05
C PRO A 136 -32.71 -20.08 -30.65
N GLY A 137 -32.78 -21.09 -29.80
CA GLY A 137 -32.86 -22.48 -30.24
C GLY A 137 -33.15 -23.47 -29.13
N SER A 138 -34.01 -23.14 -28.17
CA SER A 138 -34.68 -24.16 -27.35
C SER A 138 -35.97 -23.63 -26.75
N THR A 139 -37.07 -23.79 -27.48
CA THR A 139 -38.41 -23.89 -26.88
C THR A 139 -38.65 -25.37 -26.62
N PRO A 140 -38.60 -25.88 -25.37
CA PRO A 140 -39.10 -27.20 -25.07
C PRO A 140 -40.62 -27.10 -24.86
N GLY A 141 -41.40 -27.61 -25.81
CA GLY A 141 -42.80 -27.97 -25.57
C GLY A 141 -43.85 -27.11 -26.27
N ALA A 142 -44.07 -27.36 -27.56
CA ALA A 142 -45.38 -27.17 -28.17
C ALA A 142 -45.73 -28.44 -28.94
N THR A 143 -46.46 -29.34 -28.28
CA THR A 143 -47.06 -30.54 -28.86
C THR A 143 -48.02 -30.13 -29.99
N PRO A 144 -47.96 -30.73 -31.19
CA PRO A 144 -48.92 -30.41 -32.25
C PRO A 144 -50.29 -31.02 -31.94
N PRO A 145 -51.42 -30.31 -32.16
CA PRO A 145 -52.74 -30.91 -32.02
C PRO A 145 -53.02 -31.87 -33.19
N SER A 146 -53.32 -33.11 -32.82
CA SER A 146 -53.79 -34.18 -33.70
C SER A 146 -55.11 -33.79 -34.36
N ALA A 147 -55.08 -33.41 -35.64
CA ALA A 147 -56.30 -33.20 -36.42
C ALA A 147 -56.79 -34.55 -36.96
N THR A 148 -57.80 -35.10 -36.27
CA THR A 148 -58.63 -36.23 -36.69
C THR A 148 -59.19 -36.01 -38.10
N ARG A 149 -58.85 -36.91 -39.05
CA ARG A 149 -59.56 -37.06 -40.32
C ARG A 149 -60.89 -37.76 -40.07
N LEU A 150 -61.99 -37.21 -40.59
CA LEU A 150 -63.22 -37.95 -40.89
C LEU A 150 -63.94 -37.26 -42.07
N PRO A 151 -64.35 -37.99 -43.12
CA PRO A 151 -65.42 -37.56 -44.03
C PRO A 151 -66.81 -37.73 -43.41
#